data_AF-A0AA40KFB3-F1
#
_entry.id   AF-A0AA40KFB3-F1
#
_cell.length_a   1.000
_cell.length_b   1.000
_cell.length_c   1.000
_cell.angle_alpha   90.00
_cell.angle_beta   90.00
_cell.angle_gamma   90.00
#
_symmetry.space_group_name_H-M   'P 1'
#
loop_
_entity.id
_entity.type
_entity.pdbx_description
1 polymer ?
#
loop_
_entity_poly.entity_id
_entity_poly.type
_entity_poly.pdbx_seq_one_letter_code
_entity_poly.pdbx_strand_id
1 'polypeptide(L)'
;MPMYRIVTALAPPFTMVTNLQEGLCLRGLFCRQGDTLMCCYGLSMDLMSLVSRELEFRYDLYLVNDGLFGKRNGSTWNGIMGELVNGRAQLAFAPLSVSARRAEVVDFTTPYYFSGVSFLTAPKLKSEISLFAFLFPFSMELWIAVFTSLNFTAIAVALYEWFSPFGLNPWGRQRSKNFSIASALWVMWGLLCGHLVAFKAPKSWPNKFLINIWGGFSVIFVASYTANIAALIAGLFFHPAVSNYHDKSVSRYLCI
;
A
#
# COMPACT_ATOMS: atom_id res chain seq x y z
N MET A 1 51.14 -11.90 4.39
CA MET A 1 49.85 -11.19 4.32
C MET A 1 49.83 -10.08 5.39
N PRO A 2 49.64 -8.82 4.99
CA PRO A 2 49.52 -7.68 5.92
C PRO A 2 48.34 -7.89 6.88
N MET A 3 48.42 -7.30 8.08
CA MET A 3 47.37 -7.39 9.09
C MET A 3 46.78 -6.01 9.35
N TYR A 4 45.46 -5.88 9.19
CA TYR A 4 44.72 -4.63 9.37
C TYR A 4 43.79 -4.70 10.58
N ARG A 5 43.75 -3.62 11.37
CA ARG A 5 42.72 -3.42 12.40
C ARG A 5 41.48 -2.82 11.75
N ILE A 6 40.39 -3.56 11.79
CA ILE A 6 39.12 -3.19 11.15
C ILE A 6 38.07 -2.93 12.23
N VAL A 7 37.50 -1.72 12.20
CA VAL A 7 36.41 -1.35 13.10
C VAL A 7 35.06 -1.46 12.40
N THR A 8 34.05 -1.91 13.14
CA THR A 8 32.64 -1.90 12.70
C THR A 8 31.71 -1.43 13.82
N ALA A 9 30.42 -1.25 13.51
CA ALA A 9 29.38 -0.91 14.48
C ALA A 9 28.14 -1.78 14.25
N LEU A 10 27.37 -1.99 15.32
CA LEU A 10 26.17 -2.80 15.31
C LEU A 10 25.05 -2.06 14.54
N ALA A 11 24.58 -2.66 13.45
CA ALA A 11 23.63 -2.03 12.54
C ALA A 11 22.87 -3.09 11.72
N PRO A 12 21.73 -3.61 12.23
CA PRO A 12 20.94 -4.58 11.48
C PRO A 12 20.38 -3.95 10.20
N PRO A 13 20.37 -4.66 9.04
CA PRO A 13 20.82 -6.04 8.83
C PRO A 13 22.29 -6.19 8.37
N PHE A 14 23.10 -5.12 8.43
CA PHE A 14 24.47 -5.08 7.91
C PHE A 14 25.49 -5.74 8.84
N THR A 15 25.43 -5.43 10.13
CA THR A 15 26.29 -6.00 11.16
C THR A 15 25.44 -6.33 12.38
N MET A 16 25.41 -7.60 12.73
CA MET A 16 24.72 -8.17 13.87
C MET A 16 25.70 -9.03 14.65
N VAL A 17 25.43 -9.24 15.92
CA VAL A 17 26.30 -9.99 16.83
C VAL A 17 25.55 -11.14 17.47
N THR A 18 26.25 -12.24 17.68
CA THR A 18 25.80 -13.41 18.45
C THR A 18 26.94 -13.89 19.34
N ASN A 19 26.57 -14.54 20.45
CA ASN A 19 27.53 -15.19 21.33
C ASN A 19 28.12 -16.45 20.67
N LEU A 20 29.31 -16.86 21.11
CA LEU A 20 29.93 -18.11 20.69
C LEU A 20 29.12 -19.30 21.19
N GLN A 21 29.04 -20.35 20.39
CA GLN A 21 28.48 -21.64 20.79
C GLN A 21 29.64 -22.63 20.86
N GLU A 22 29.91 -23.18 22.06
CA GLU A 22 31.02 -24.11 22.29
C GLU A 22 32.41 -23.56 21.86
N GLY A 23 32.61 -22.25 21.94
CA GLY A 23 33.85 -21.59 21.52
C GLY A 23 34.00 -21.42 20.01
N LEU A 24 32.96 -21.73 19.23
CA LEU A 24 32.93 -21.59 17.78
C LEU A 24 31.92 -20.52 17.34
N CYS A 25 32.23 -19.85 16.23
CA CYS A 25 31.30 -19.01 15.51
C CYS A 25 30.61 -19.82 14.41
N LEU A 26 29.41 -20.35 14.70
CA LEU A 26 28.61 -21.06 13.70
C LEU A 26 28.08 -20.15 12.59
N ARG A 27 27.97 -18.84 12.85
CA ARG A 27 27.50 -17.85 11.90
C ARG A 27 28.39 -16.60 11.96
N GLY A 28 28.96 -16.24 10.82
CA GLY A 28 29.79 -15.03 10.68
C GLY A 28 31.26 -15.22 11.02
N LEU A 29 31.87 -14.15 11.52
CA LEU A 29 33.30 -14.00 11.74
C LEU A 29 33.58 -13.71 13.21
N PHE A 30 34.75 -14.10 13.71
CA PHE A 30 35.21 -13.69 15.03
C PHE A 30 35.43 -12.18 15.07
N CYS A 31 34.88 -11.53 16.10
CA CYS A 31 35.09 -10.12 16.36
C CYS A 31 35.16 -9.86 17.87
N ARG A 32 35.82 -8.76 18.25
CA ARG A 32 35.97 -8.36 19.65
C ARG A 32 35.13 -7.15 20.00
N GLN A 33 34.55 -7.13 21.19
CA GLN A 33 34.01 -5.93 21.80
C GLN A 33 34.69 -5.75 23.17
N GLY A 34 35.64 -4.81 23.24
CA GLY A 34 36.59 -4.73 24.35
C GLY A 34 37.37 -6.05 24.51
N ASP A 35 37.26 -6.65 25.70
CA ASP A 35 37.91 -7.93 26.01
C ASP A 35 37.05 -9.17 25.71
N THR A 36 35.80 -8.97 25.27
CA THR A 36 34.88 -10.07 24.94
C THR A 36 35.02 -10.48 23.48
N LEU A 37 35.14 -11.78 23.24
CA LEU A 37 35.09 -12.37 21.90
C LEU A 37 33.64 -12.72 21.55
N MET A 38 33.22 -12.41 20.33
CA MET A 38 31.86 -12.64 19.82
C MET A 38 31.88 -12.95 18.32
N CYS A 39 30.71 -13.29 17.78
CA CYS A 39 30.54 -13.60 16.36
C CYS A 39 29.77 -12.47 15.67
N CYS A 40 30.41 -11.83 14.70
CA CYS A 40 29.82 -10.78 13.86
C CYS A 40 29.37 -11.35 12.53
N TYR A 41 28.12 -11.11 12.15
CA TYR A 41 27.55 -11.57 10.88
C TYR A 41 26.66 -10.49 10.26
N GLY A 42 26.39 -10.63 8.96
CA GLY A 42 25.55 -9.70 8.20
C GLY A 42 26.23 -9.27 6.91
N LEU A 43 25.51 -8.47 6.11
CA LEU A 43 25.94 -8.10 4.77
C LEU A 43 27.34 -7.48 4.72
N SER A 44 27.67 -6.59 5.66
CA SER A 44 28.98 -5.92 5.70
C SER A 44 30.11 -6.88 6.09
N MET A 45 29.82 -7.88 6.92
CA MET A 45 30.80 -8.86 7.37
C MET A 45 31.13 -9.86 6.26
N ASP A 46 30.10 -10.31 5.53
CA ASP A 46 30.27 -11.23 4.40
C ASP A 46 31.08 -10.54 3.28
N LEU A 47 30.76 -9.28 2.97
CA LEU A 47 31.51 -8.48 2.00
C LEU A 47 32.98 -8.30 2.40
N MET A 48 33.23 -7.96 3.67
CA MET A 48 34.61 -7.82 4.19
C MET A 48 35.39 -9.14 4.07
N SER A 49 34.77 -10.27 4.40
CA SER A 49 35.39 -11.59 4.28
C SER A 49 35.81 -11.87 2.83
N LEU A 50 34.93 -11.58 1.87
CA LEU A 50 35.24 -11.73 0.44
C LEU A 50 36.39 -10.84 0.00
N VAL A 51 36.35 -9.55 0.38
CA VAL A 51 37.42 -8.58 0.07
C VAL A 51 38.76 -9.01 0.67
N SER A 52 38.77 -9.53 1.89
CA SER A 52 39.99 -10.01 2.54
C SER A 52 40.62 -11.21 1.83
N ARG A 53 39.77 -12.09 1.28
CA ARG A 53 40.21 -13.28 0.55
C ARG A 53 40.75 -12.91 -0.83
N GLU A 54 40.12 -11.95 -1.52
CA GLU A 54 40.51 -11.52 -2.86
C GLU A 54 41.79 -10.66 -2.84
N LEU A 55 41.96 -9.82 -1.81
CA LEU A 55 43.14 -8.97 -1.63
C LEU A 55 44.23 -9.58 -0.74
N GLU A 56 44.04 -10.82 -0.28
CA GLU A 56 45.00 -11.61 0.52
C GLU A 56 45.57 -10.89 1.75
N PHE A 57 44.70 -10.30 2.58
CA PHE A 57 45.09 -9.69 3.86
C PHE A 57 44.42 -10.36 5.07
N ARG A 58 45.09 -10.25 6.21
CA ARG A 58 44.54 -10.66 7.52
C ARG A 58 43.96 -9.46 8.24
N TYR A 59 43.01 -9.70 9.13
CA TYR A 59 42.35 -8.63 9.87
C TYR A 59 42.13 -8.99 11.33
N ASP A 60 42.10 -7.96 12.17
CA ASP A 60 41.58 -8.00 13.53
C ASP A 60 40.31 -7.16 13.57
N LEU A 61 39.16 -7.84 13.65
CA LEU A 61 37.84 -7.22 13.58
C LEU A 61 37.35 -6.91 14.99
N TYR A 62 36.95 -5.67 15.23
CA TYR A 62 36.37 -5.26 16.50
C TYR A 62 35.19 -4.31 16.33
N LEU A 63 34.26 -4.36 17.28
CA LEU A 63 33.19 -3.39 17.39
C LEU A 63 33.70 -2.13 18.09
N VAL A 64 33.26 -0.99 17.60
CA VAL A 64 33.47 0.28 18.28
C VAL A 64 32.85 0.26 19.68
N ASN A 65 33.60 0.75 20.67
CA ASN A 65 33.21 0.65 22.08
C ASN A 65 31.96 1.48 22.43
N ASP A 66 31.78 2.64 21.80
CA ASP A 66 30.63 3.53 22.07
C ASP A 66 29.37 3.17 21.25
N GLY A 67 29.47 2.21 20.32
CA GLY A 67 28.39 1.82 19.41
C GLY A 67 28.00 2.90 18.38
N LEU A 68 28.76 3.98 18.25
CA LEU A 68 28.42 5.10 17.38
C LEU A 68 29.17 5.06 16.05
N PHE A 69 28.55 5.57 14.99
CA PHE A 69 29.20 5.73 13.68
C PHE A 69 30.16 6.91 13.63
N GLY A 70 29.93 7.93 14.46
CA GLY A 70 30.78 9.10 14.58
C GLY A 70 30.07 10.41 14.22
N LYS A 71 30.09 11.32 15.19
CA LYS A 71 29.60 12.69 15.16
C LYS A 71 30.77 13.60 15.54
N ARG A 72 30.90 14.71 14.83
CA ARG A 72 31.91 15.73 15.13
C ARG A 72 31.48 16.53 16.36
N ASN A 73 32.35 16.61 17.36
CA ASN A 73 32.20 17.47 18.54
C ASN A 73 33.36 18.47 18.57
N GLY A 74 33.17 19.64 17.96
CA GLY A 74 34.25 20.60 17.75
C GLY A 74 35.31 20.06 16.78
N SER A 75 36.53 19.84 17.28
CA SER A 75 37.66 19.28 16.52
C SER A 75 37.78 17.76 16.62
N THR A 76 37.04 17.10 17.52
CA THR A 76 37.17 15.66 17.76
C THR A 76 36.02 14.87 17.15
N TRP A 77 36.28 13.60 16.86
CA TRP A 77 35.31 12.63 16.38
C TRP A 77 35.17 11.49 17.38
N ASN A 78 33.94 11.03 17.60
CA ASN A 78 33.66 9.78 18.32
C ASN A 78 33.33 8.65 17.33
N GLY A 79 32.95 7.49 17.84
CA GLY A 79 32.53 6.36 17.02
C GLY A 79 33.60 5.82 16.09
N ILE A 80 33.14 5.14 15.04
CA ILE A 80 33.99 4.64 13.94
C ILE A 80 34.91 5.75 13.40
N MET A 81 34.36 6.95 13.16
CA MET A 81 35.16 8.09 12.67
C MET A 81 36.30 8.44 13.63
N GLY A 82 36.05 8.43 14.94
CA GLY A 82 37.08 8.69 15.94
C GLY A 82 38.18 7.63 15.94
N GLU A 83 37.81 6.36 15.77
CA GLU A 83 38.79 5.25 15.71
C GLU A 83 39.69 5.36 14.47
N LEU A 84 39.15 5.79 13.32
CA LEU A 84 39.92 6.01 12.09
C LEU A 84 40.83 7.24 12.20
N VAL A 85 40.29 8.39 12.62
CA VAL A 85 41.04 9.66 12.70
C VAL A 85 42.19 9.57 13.72
N ASN A 86 42.00 8.83 14.82
CA ASN A 86 43.05 8.61 15.81
C ASN A 86 44.02 7.48 15.44
N GLY A 87 43.86 6.83 14.28
CA GLY A 87 44.72 5.74 13.81
C GLY A 87 44.62 4.44 14.63
N ARG A 88 43.55 4.26 15.41
CA ARG A 88 43.31 3.02 16.17
C ARG A 88 42.83 1.89 15.27
N ALA A 89 41.99 2.23 14.29
CA ALA A 89 41.64 1.40 13.15
C ALA A 89 42.29 1.93 11.88
N GLN A 90 42.64 1.04 10.96
CA GLN A 90 43.16 1.39 9.64
C GLN A 90 42.06 1.37 8.59
N LEU A 91 41.03 0.54 8.79
CA LEU A 91 39.90 0.38 7.89
C LEU A 91 38.61 0.30 8.71
N ALA A 92 37.50 0.72 8.11
CA ALA A 92 36.17 0.48 8.65
C ALA A 92 35.30 -0.24 7.63
N PHE A 93 34.66 -1.34 8.07
CA PHE A 93 33.64 -2.05 7.31
C PHE A 93 32.31 -1.97 8.05
N ALA A 94 31.52 -0.95 7.73
CA ALA A 94 30.23 -0.66 8.35
C ALA A 94 29.33 0.09 7.37
N PRO A 95 27.99 0.12 7.57
CA PRO A 95 27.07 0.94 6.79
C PRO A 95 27.20 2.43 7.16
N LEU A 96 28.38 2.99 6.93
CA LEU A 96 28.73 4.37 7.26
C LEU A 96 28.32 5.30 6.12
N SER A 97 27.40 6.22 6.38
CA SER A 97 26.98 7.22 5.37
C SER A 97 28.13 8.16 4.99
N VAL A 98 28.33 8.31 3.67
CA VAL A 98 29.26 9.28 3.10
C VAL A 98 28.66 10.68 3.26
N SER A 99 29.43 11.59 3.85
CA SER A 99 29.04 13.00 3.99
C SER A 99 30.27 13.89 3.80
N ALA A 100 30.06 15.12 3.33
CA ALA A 100 31.16 16.07 3.08
C ALA A 100 32.07 16.25 4.31
N ARG A 101 31.47 16.43 5.50
CA ARG A 101 32.22 16.60 6.76
C ARG A 101 33.07 15.39 7.15
N ARG A 102 32.65 14.16 6.79
CA ARG A 102 33.43 12.95 7.05
C ARG A 102 34.55 12.79 6.01
N ALA A 103 34.27 13.11 4.75
CA ALA A 103 35.24 13.06 3.66
C ALA A 103 36.39 14.07 3.81
N GLU A 104 36.23 15.11 4.64
CA GLU A 104 37.33 16.03 5.02
C GLU A 104 38.46 15.35 5.80
N VAL A 105 38.19 14.22 6.47
CA VAL A 105 39.12 13.62 7.44
C VAL A 105 39.41 12.14 7.20
N VAL A 106 38.60 11.46 6.38
CA VAL A 106 38.83 10.07 5.95
C VAL A 106 38.46 9.91 4.48
N ASP A 107 39.18 9.03 3.79
CA ASP A 107 38.87 8.66 2.42
C ASP A 107 37.82 7.55 2.38
N PHE A 108 36.88 7.68 1.45
CA PHE A 108 35.84 6.68 1.19
C PHE A 108 36.12 5.92 -0.10
N THR A 109 35.78 4.64 -0.10
CA THR A 109 35.69 3.84 -1.33
C THR A 109 34.40 4.15 -2.09
N THR A 110 34.22 3.51 -3.25
CA THR A 110 32.91 3.49 -3.91
C THR A 110 31.86 2.84 -2.99
N PRO A 111 30.72 3.50 -2.73
CA PRO A 111 29.68 2.95 -1.86
C PRO A 111 29.20 1.59 -2.36
N TYR A 112 29.13 0.59 -1.47
CA TYR A 112 28.62 -0.75 -1.79
C TYR A 112 27.09 -0.86 -1.63
N TYR A 113 26.45 0.15 -1.02
CA TYR A 113 25.01 0.17 -0.78
C TYR A 113 24.46 1.59 -0.91
N PHE A 114 23.36 1.74 -1.63
CA PHE A 114 22.66 3.01 -1.82
C PHE A 114 21.31 2.94 -1.12
N SER A 115 21.09 3.82 -0.13
CA SER A 115 19.80 3.97 0.56
C SER A 115 19.29 5.39 0.53
N GLY A 116 17.96 5.52 0.60
CA GLY A 116 17.26 6.76 0.87
C GLY A 116 16.77 6.84 2.32
N VAL A 117 16.25 8.02 2.69
CA VAL A 117 15.55 8.24 3.96
C VAL A 117 14.06 8.13 3.73
N SER A 118 13.36 7.37 4.57
CA SER A 118 11.90 7.20 4.53
C SER A 118 11.31 7.37 5.93
N PHE A 119 10.06 7.81 6.02
CA PHE A 119 9.32 7.84 7.28
C PHE A 119 8.63 6.51 7.53
N LEU A 120 8.81 5.95 8.72
CA LEU A 120 7.99 4.86 9.22
C LEU A 120 6.90 5.45 10.13
N THR A 121 5.64 5.22 9.78
CA THR A 121 4.49 5.74 10.53
C THR A 121 3.49 4.61 10.76
N ALA A 122 2.83 4.63 11.92
CA ALA A 122 1.75 3.69 12.19
C ALA A 122 0.59 3.96 11.21
N PRO A 123 -0.05 2.91 10.67
CA PRO A 123 -1.20 3.10 9.79
C PRO A 123 -2.32 3.82 10.55
N LYS A 124 -2.84 4.91 9.97
CA LYS A 124 -4.05 5.56 10.46
C LYS A 124 -5.24 4.74 9.98
N LEU A 125 -5.73 3.83 10.83
CA LEU A 125 -6.99 3.13 10.55
C LEU A 125 -8.13 4.15 10.59
N LYS A 126 -8.58 4.66 9.43
CA LYS A 126 -9.89 5.33 9.34
C LYS A 126 -10.95 4.23 9.43
N SER A 127 -11.34 3.87 10.64
CA SER A 127 -12.23 2.73 10.91
C SER A 127 -13.72 3.05 10.80
N GLU A 128 -14.11 4.25 10.36
CA GLU A 128 -15.53 4.60 10.24
C GLU A 128 -15.93 4.70 8.77
N ILE A 129 -16.31 3.55 8.20
CA ILE A 129 -17.10 3.53 6.98
C ILE A 129 -18.48 4.07 7.35
N SER A 130 -18.88 5.20 6.75
CA SER A 130 -20.22 5.76 6.96
C SER A 130 -21.30 4.73 6.58
N LEU A 131 -22.40 4.70 7.33
CA LEU A 131 -23.56 3.85 7.01
C LEU A 131 -24.12 4.12 5.59
N PHE A 132 -23.87 5.31 5.05
CA PHE A 132 -24.29 5.72 3.71
C PHE A 132 -23.23 5.49 2.62
N ALA A 133 -22.14 4.77 2.93
CA ALA A 133 -21.06 4.54 1.97
C ALA A 133 -21.51 3.83 0.68
N PHE A 134 -22.61 3.08 0.73
CA PHE A 134 -23.21 2.46 -0.45
C PHE A 134 -23.75 3.48 -1.47
N LEU A 135 -24.01 4.73 -1.08
CA LEU A 135 -24.48 5.78 -1.99
C LEU A 135 -23.35 6.54 -2.69
N PHE A 136 -22.12 6.49 -2.15
CA PHE A 136 -20.94 7.17 -2.69
C PHE A 136 -20.51 6.78 -4.12
N PRO A 137 -20.78 5.57 -4.66
CA PRO A 137 -20.34 5.19 -6.00
C PRO A 137 -20.88 6.06 -7.13
N PHE A 138 -21.99 6.76 -6.89
CA PHE A 138 -22.67 7.60 -7.87
C PHE A 138 -23.03 8.97 -7.28
N SER A 139 -23.06 9.99 -8.14
CA SER A 139 -23.49 11.33 -7.73
C SER A 139 -24.99 11.36 -7.43
N MET A 140 -25.41 12.30 -6.58
CA MET A 140 -26.82 12.52 -6.27
C MET A 140 -27.66 12.79 -7.54
N GLU A 141 -27.08 13.51 -8.50
CA GLU A 141 -27.71 13.79 -9.80
C GLU A 141 -28.03 12.51 -10.57
N LEU A 142 -27.10 11.55 -10.60
CA LEU A 142 -27.31 10.27 -11.27
C LEU A 142 -28.39 9.44 -10.58
N TRP A 143 -28.42 9.42 -9.23
CA TRP A 143 -29.48 8.76 -8.48
C TRP A 143 -30.86 9.34 -8.80
N ILE A 144 -30.98 10.67 -8.87
CA ILE A 144 -32.23 11.34 -9.26
C ILE A 144 -32.59 11.00 -10.71
N ALA A 145 -31.63 10.99 -11.63
CA ALA A 145 -31.86 10.64 -13.04
C ALA A 145 -32.34 9.18 -13.21
N VAL A 146 -31.78 8.23 -12.47
CA VAL A 146 -32.20 6.82 -12.49
C VAL A 146 -33.60 6.66 -11.90
N PHE A 147 -33.89 7.30 -10.78
CA PHE A 147 -35.21 7.24 -10.16
C PHE A 147 -36.29 7.85 -11.07
N THR A 148 -36.03 9.00 -11.67
CA THR A 148 -36.97 9.67 -12.58
C THR A 148 -37.18 8.88 -13.87
N SER A 149 -36.10 8.39 -14.51
CA SER A 149 -36.19 7.56 -15.72
C SER A 149 -36.91 6.23 -15.48
N LEU A 150 -36.74 5.62 -14.31
CA LEU A 150 -37.48 4.41 -13.92
C LEU A 150 -39.00 4.65 -13.90
N ASN A 151 -39.43 5.72 -13.21
CA ASN A 151 -40.85 6.05 -13.10
C ASN A 151 -41.45 6.40 -14.47
N PHE A 152 -40.72 7.16 -15.30
CA PHE A 152 -41.14 7.48 -16.65
C PHE A 152 -41.28 6.24 -17.53
N THR A 153 -40.30 5.32 -17.47
CA THR A 153 -40.32 4.07 -18.23
C THR A 153 -41.47 3.17 -17.80
N ALA A 154 -41.75 3.09 -16.49
CA ALA A 154 -42.90 2.32 -15.97
C ALA A 154 -44.24 2.87 -16.47
N ILE A 155 -44.41 4.19 -16.49
CA ILE A 155 -45.61 4.84 -17.05
C ILE A 155 -45.72 4.53 -18.55
N ALA A 156 -44.64 4.69 -19.32
CA ALA A 156 -44.63 4.39 -20.75
C ALA A 156 -45.01 2.92 -21.03
N VAL A 157 -44.48 1.98 -20.25
CA VAL A 157 -44.82 0.56 -20.33
C VAL A 157 -46.30 0.28 -20.03
N ALA A 158 -46.88 0.95 -19.02
CA ALA A 158 -48.31 0.85 -18.75
C ALA A 158 -49.14 1.40 -19.92
N LEU A 159 -48.80 2.59 -20.43
CA LEU A 159 -49.50 3.21 -21.56
C LEU A 159 -49.42 2.35 -22.82
N TYR A 160 -48.24 1.81 -23.17
CA TYR A 160 -48.07 0.94 -24.34
C TYR A 160 -48.85 -0.37 -24.24
N GLU A 161 -49.12 -0.87 -23.04
CA GLU A 161 -50.04 -2.02 -22.86
C GLU A 161 -51.50 -1.60 -22.94
N TRP A 162 -51.87 -0.43 -22.41
CA TRP A 162 -53.25 0.02 -22.39
C TRP A 162 -53.78 0.43 -23.75
N PHE A 163 -52.92 1.03 -24.59
CA PHE A 163 -53.26 1.44 -25.95
C PHE A 163 -53.06 0.34 -27.00
N SER A 164 -52.44 -0.78 -26.64
CA SER A 164 -52.24 -1.88 -27.59
C SER A 164 -53.54 -2.65 -27.83
N PRO A 165 -53.92 -2.92 -29.10
CA PRO A 165 -55.12 -3.69 -29.43
C PRO A 165 -55.08 -5.13 -28.89
N PHE A 166 -53.88 -5.64 -28.59
CA PHE A 166 -53.65 -6.97 -28.02
C PHE A 166 -53.17 -6.93 -26.55
N GLY A 167 -53.13 -5.74 -25.96
CA GLY A 167 -52.58 -5.49 -24.63
C GLY A 167 -53.54 -5.83 -23.49
N LEU A 168 -52.99 -5.85 -22.27
CA LEU A 168 -53.72 -6.19 -21.06
C LEU A 168 -54.39 -4.95 -20.46
N ASN A 169 -55.45 -4.48 -21.12
CA ASN A 169 -56.13 -3.22 -20.78
C ASN A 169 -56.86 -3.27 -19.41
N PRO A 170 -56.87 -2.16 -18.63
CA PRO A 170 -57.57 -2.11 -17.35
C PRO A 170 -59.10 -2.17 -17.49
N TRP A 171 -59.60 -1.72 -18.65
CA TRP A 171 -61.02 -1.57 -18.98
C TRP A 171 -61.61 -2.80 -19.69
N GLY A 172 -60.82 -3.85 -19.91
CA GLY A 172 -61.25 -5.08 -20.57
C GLY A 172 -62.15 -5.97 -19.70
N ARG A 173 -62.97 -6.79 -20.35
CA ARG A 173 -63.97 -7.68 -19.73
C ARG A 173 -63.35 -8.82 -18.89
N GLN A 174 -62.02 -9.01 -18.91
CA GLN A 174 -61.26 -10.00 -18.12
C GLN A 174 -60.31 -9.34 -17.11
N ARG A 175 -60.86 -8.80 -16.00
CA ARG A 175 -60.12 -8.12 -14.91
C ARG A 175 -58.96 -8.92 -14.30
N SER A 176 -59.03 -10.25 -14.33
CA SER A 176 -57.98 -11.14 -13.80
C SER A 176 -56.69 -11.17 -14.64
N LYS A 177 -56.62 -10.40 -15.74
CA LYS A 177 -55.45 -10.34 -16.63
C LYS A 177 -54.83 -8.95 -16.76
N ASN A 178 -55.31 -7.94 -16.02
CA ASN A 178 -54.93 -6.54 -16.24
C ASN A 178 -53.47 -6.27 -15.84
N PHE A 179 -52.77 -5.48 -16.67
CA PHE A 179 -51.43 -4.98 -16.37
C PHE A 179 -51.54 -3.54 -15.86
N SER A 180 -51.28 -3.32 -14.57
CA SER A 180 -51.40 -2.03 -13.89
C SER A 180 -50.07 -1.26 -13.90
N ILE A 181 -50.12 0.04 -13.59
CA ILE A 181 -48.89 0.84 -13.33
C ILE A 181 -48.07 0.23 -12.20
N ALA A 182 -48.72 -0.31 -11.16
CA ALA A 182 -48.01 -1.00 -10.08
C ALA A 182 -47.25 -2.23 -10.58
N SER A 183 -47.83 -3.02 -11.49
CA SER A 183 -47.10 -4.13 -12.12
C SER A 183 -45.96 -3.64 -13.02
N ALA A 184 -46.12 -2.51 -13.72
CA ALA A 184 -45.04 -1.91 -14.52
C ALA A 184 -43.88 -1.43 -13.64
N LEU A 185 -44.17 -0.72 -12.55
CA LEU A 185 -43.18 -0.25 -11.58
C LEU A 185 -42.42 -1.42 -10.94
N TRP A 186 -43.15 -2.47 -10.57
CA TRP A 186 -42.56 -3.69 -9.99
C TRP A 186 -41.59 -4.37 -10.95
N VAL A 187 -41.92 -4.41 -12.25
CA VAL A 187 -41.03 -4.93 -13.30
C VAL A 187 -39.79 -4.05 -13.47
N MET A 188 -39.94 -2.73 -13.55
CA MET A 188 -38.81 -1.81 -13.77
C MET A 188 -37.83 -1.82 -12.60
N TRP A 189 -38.35 -1.83 -11.36
CA TRP A 189 -37.52 -2.00 -10.16
C TRP A 189 -36.86 -3.38 -10.08
N GLY A 190 -37.60 -4.43 -10.42
CA GLY A 190 -37.07 -5.80 -10.47
C GLY A 190 -35.86 -5.90 -11.40
N LEU A 191 -35.98 -5.36 -12.62
CA LEU A 191 -34.90 -5.34 -13.59
C LEU A 191 -33.70 -4.50 -13.12
N LEU A 192 -33.94 -3.31 -12.54
CA LEU A 192 -32.87 -2.44 -12.03
C LEU A 192 -32.07 -3.13 -10.90
N CYS A 193 -32.75 -3.86 -10.02
CA CYS A 193 -32.14 -4.59 -8.92
C CYS A 193 -31.56 -5.96 -9.33
N GLY A 194 -31.60 -6.33 -10.62
CA GLY A 194 -31.14 -7.63 -11.11
C GLY A 194 -31.99 -8.81 -10.65
N HIS A 195 -33.22 -8.57 -10.20
CA HIS A 195 -34.15 -9.60 -9.73
C HIS A 195 -35.06 -10.06 -10.86
N LEU A 196 -35.10 -11.36 -11.13
CA LEU A 196 -36.06 -11.95 -12.06
C LEU A 196 -37.42 -12.03 -11.38
N VAL A 197 -38.24 -11.01 -11.61
CA VAL A 197 -39.61 -10.95 -11.08
C VAL A 197 -40.51 -11.82 -11.96
N ALA A 198 -41.34 -12.65 -11.33
CA ALA A 198 -42.43 -13.31 -12.01
C ALA A 198 -43.53 -12.28 -12.27
N PHE A 199 -43.65 -11.81 -13.51
CA PHE A 199 -44.73 -10.94 -13.96
C PHE A 199 -45.40 -11.52 -15.20
N LYS A 200 -46.64 -11.10 -15.44
CA LYS A 200 -47.35 -11.49 -16.64
C LYS A 200 -46.72 -10.78 -17.84
N ALA A 201 -46.10 -11.55 -18.72
CA ALA A 201 -45.39 -11.00 -19.85
C ALA A 201 -46.32 -10.13 -20.72
N PRO A 202 -45.92 -8.88 -21.02
CA PRO A 202 -46.70 -8.00 -21.85
C PRO A 202 -46.83 -8.54 -23.28
N LYS A 203 -47.97 -8.25 -23.89
CA LYS A 203 -48.29 -8.73 -25.22
C LYS A 203 -47.86 -7.76 -26.31
N SER A 204 -47.78 -6.47 -26.00
CA SER A 204 -47.42 -5.40 -26.92
C SER A 204 -45.97 -5.52 -27.40
N TRP A 205 -45.76 -5.48 -28.71
CA TRP A 205 -44.42 -5.50 -29.32
C TRP A 205 -43.55 -4.30 -28.90
N PRO A 206 -44.05 -3.04 -28.96
CA PRO A 206 -43.33 -1.88 -28.43
C PRO A 206 -42.92 -2.03 -26.96
N ASN A 207 -43.78 -2.65 -26.15
CA ASN A 207 -43.51 -2.84 -24.74
C ASN A 207 -42.40 -3.88 -24.50
N LYS A 208 -42.40 -5.00 -25.24
CA LYS A 208 -41.31 -5.97 -25.22
C LYS A 208 -39.98 -5.32 -25.56
N PHE A 209 -39.94 -4.48 -26.59
CA PHE A 209 -38.73 -3.76 -26.97
C PHE A 209 -38.25 -2.82 -25.87
N LEU A 210 -39.15 -2.00 -25.30
CA LEU A 210 -38.82 -1.06 -24.24
C LEU A 210 -38.29 -1.77 -22.98
N ILE A 211 -38.90 -2.89 -22.58
CA ILE A 211 -38.44 -3.70 -21.44
C ILE A 211 -37.05 -4.27 -21.68
N ASN A 212 -36.74 -4.73 -22.91
CA ASN A 212 -35.41 -5.22 -23.24
C ASN A 212 -34.35 -4.10 -23.19
N ILE A 213 -34.68 -2.90 -23.69
CA ILE A 213 -33.79 -1.73 -23.56
C ILE A 213 -33.54 -1.39 -22.10
N TRP A 214 -34.60 -1.33 -21.29
CA TRP A 214 -34.48 -1.07 -19.85
C TRP A 214 -33.66 -2.15 -19.14
N GLY A 215 -33.83 -3.41 -19.52
CA GLY A 215 -33.02 -4.53 -19.03
C GLY A 215 -31.54 -4.36 -19.36
N GLY A 216 -31.21 -3.98 -20.60
CA GLY A 216 -29.82 -3.67 -21.01
C GLY A 216 -29.23 -2.52 -20.21
N PHE A 217 -29.97 -1.42 -20.06
CA PHE A 217 -29.57 -0.30 -19.19
C PHE A 217 -29.33 -0.75 -17.74
N SER A 218 -30.23 -1.56 -17.18
CA SER A 218 -30.14 -2.05 -15.81
C SER A 218 -28.90 -2.90 -15.58
N VAL A 219 -28.56 -3.79 -16.51
CA VAL A 219 -27.33 -4.59 -16.44
C VAL A 219 -26.09 -3.70 -16.46
N ILE A 220 -26.03 -2.71 -17.35
CA ILE A 220 -24.92 -1.76 -17.42
C ILE A 220 -24.83 -0.96 -16.12
N PHE A 221 -25.95 -0.46 -15.60
CA PHE A 221 -26.01 0.32 -14.36
C PHE A 221 -25.46 -0.47 -13.15
N VAL A 222 -25.93 -1.70 -12.95
CA VAL A 222 -25.45 -2.57 -11.86
C VAL A 222 -23.97 -2.91 -12.03
N ALA A 223 -23.52 -3.18 -13.26
CA ALA A 223 -22.11 -3.44 -13.54
C ALA A 223 -21.22 -2.23 -13.23
N SER A 224 -21.64 -1.01 -13.60
CA SER A 224 -20.90 0.21 -13.28
C SER A 224 -20.90 0.50 -11.77
N TYR A 225 -22.00 0.26 -11.07
CA TYR A 225 -22.10 0.44 -9.62
C TYR A 225 -21.12 -0.50 -8.89
N THR A 226 -21.11 -1.78 -9.25
CA THR A 226 -20.22 -2.77 -8.65
C THR A 226 -18.75 -2.48 -8.96
N ALA A 227 -18.43 -2.05 -10.20
CA ALA A 227 -17.08 -1.61 -10.57
C ALA A 227 -16.61 -0.39 -9.75
N ASN A 228 -17.47 0.62 -9.55
CA ASN A 228 -17.13 1.81 -8.78
C ASN A 228 -16.94 1.51 -7.28
N ILE A 229 -17.77 0.63 -6.70
CA ILE A 229 -17.54 0.15 -5.32
C ILE A 229 -16.20 -0.56 -5.21
N ALA A 230 -15.88 -1.46 -6.15
CA ALA A 230 -14.62 -2.19 -6.13
C ALA A 230 -13.42 -1.22 -6.20
N ALA A 231 -13.49 -0.20 -7.07
CA ALA A 231 -12.48 0.85 -7.17
C ALA A 231 -12.36 1.68 -5.87
N LEU A 232 -13.48 2.03 -5.24
CA LEU A 232 -13.50 2.76 -3.97
C LEU A 232 -12.86 1.94 -2.84
N ILE A 233 -13.24 0.67 -2.70
CA ILE A 233 -12.69 -0.24 -1.69
C ILE A 233 -11.19 -0.44 -1.91
N ALA A 234 -10.76 -0.63 -3.16
CA ALA A 234 -9.34 -0.73 -3.48
C ALA A 234 -8.59 0.54 -3.04
N GLY A 235 -9.10 1.73 -3.35
CA GLY A 235 -8.49 3.00 -2.97
C GLY A 235 -8.35 3.22 -1.46
N LEU A 236 -9.31 2.74 -0.66
CA LEU A 236 -9.29 2.89 0.80
C LEU A 236 -8.06 2.22 1.45
N PHE A 237 -7.55 1.12 0.88
CA PHE A 237 -6.40 0.40 1.43
C PHE A 237 -5.04 1.02 1.07
N PHE A 238 -4.98 1.98 0.14
CA PHE A 238 -3.73 2.52 -0.38
C PHE A 238 -3.36 3.92 0.13
N HIS A 239 -4.08 4.48 1.11
CA HIS A 239 -3.73 5.79 1.64
C HIS A 239 -2.58 5.72 2.65
N PRO A 240 -1.37 6.22 2.32
CA PRO A 240 -0.29 6.31 3.29
C PRO A 240 -0.68 7.28 4.42
N ALA A 241 -0.31 6.97 5.65
CA ALA A 241 -0.64 7.81 6.81
C ALA A 241 0.09 9.17 6.80
N VAL A 242 1.17 9.27 6.03
CA VAL A 242 1.97 10.47 5.72
C VAL A 242 2.29 10.43 4.24
N SER A 243 1.95 11.48 3.50
CA SER A 243 2.16 11.52 2.04
C SER A 243 3.56 12.00 1.65
N ASN A 244 4.11 12.98 2.38
CA ASN A 244 5.40 13.58 2.07
C ASN A 244 6.05 14.23 3.30
N TYR A 245 7.31 14.66 3.14
CA TYR A 245 8.05 15.41 4.15
C TYR A 245 7.38 16.73 4.56
N HIS A 246 6.63 17.35 3.64
CA HIS A 246 5.91 18.60 3.89
C HIS A 246 4.55 18.41 4.57
N ASP A 247 4.18 17.17 4.91
CA ASP A 247 2.93 16.89 5.59
C ASP A 247 2.95 17.57 6.97
N LYS A 248 1.92 18.36 7.26
CA LYS A 248 1.78 19.09 8.54
C LYS A 248 1.85 18.15 9.74
N SER A 249 1.47 16.89 9.58
CA SER A 249 1.57 15.88 10.63
C SER A 249 3.03 15.55 10.98
N VAL A 250 3.96 15.67 10.03
CA VAL A 250 5.40 15.45 10.23
C VAL A 250 6.08 16.68 10.82
N SER A 251 5.68 17.89 10.38
CA SER A 251 6.23 19.17 10.88
C SER A 251 6.07 19.37 12.39
N ARG A 252 5.13 18.66 13.03
CA ARG A 252 4.95 18.71 14.50
C ARG A 252 5.98 17.86 15.26
N TYR A 253 6.59 16.87 14.62
CA TYR A 253 7.58 15.98 15.22
C TYR A 253 9.01 16.31 14.80
N LEU A 254 9.19 16.88 13.62
CA LEU A 254 10.45 17.48 13.20
C LEU A 254 10.48 18.93 13.70
N CYS A 255 10.97 19.14 14.94
CA CYS A 255 11.44 20.46 15.35
C CYS A 255 12.68 20.80 14.52
N ILE A 256 12.45 21.43 13.36
CA ILE A 256 13.46 22.14 12.58
C ILE A 256 13.09 23.62 12.65
#